data_AF-A0A6I9PKB3-F1
#
_entry.id   AF-A0A6I9PKB3-F1
#
_cell.length_a   1.000
_cell.length_b   1.000
_cell.length_c   1.000
_cell.angle_alpha   90.00
_cell.angle_beta   90.00
_cell.angle_gamma   90.00
#
_symmetry.space_group_name_H-M   'P 1'
#
loop_
_entity.id
_entity.type
_entity.pdbx_description
1 polymer ?
#
loop_
_entity_poly.entity_id
_entity_poly.type
_entity_poly.pdbx_seq_one_letter_code
_entity_poly.pdbx_strand_id
1 'polypeptide(L)'
;MWAEPEAAYTPPPTKKPRKNAAEKLKIREVIDEGTRERLICEVKQKTRNIDDMCISCGSLNVSIEHPLFGGAMCQGCKNSFLECAYQYDDDGYQSYCTICCAGREVLMCGNNNCC
;
A
#
# COMPACT_ATOMS: atom_id res chain seq x y z
N MET A 1 28.41 19.79 -31.56
CA MET A 1 27.95 18.78 -30.60
C MET A 1 27.77 19.49 -29.27
N TRP A 2 26.52 19.70 -28.87
CA TRP A 2 26.20 20.22 -27.54
C TRP A 2 26.25 19.03 -26.58
N ALA A 3 27.12 19.08 -25.57
CA ALA A 3 27.14 18.08 -24.52
C ALA A 3 26.21 18.55 -23.40
N GLU A 4 25.13 17.80 -23.15
CA GLU A 4 24.29 17.99 -21.97
C GLU A 4 25.09 17.66 -20.70
N PRO A 5 25.01 18.48 -19.64
CA PRO A 5 25.61 18.14 -18.37
C PRO A 5 24.76 17.07 -17.68
N GLU A 6 25.38 15.95 -17.30
CA GLU A 6 24.78 14.92 -16.46
C GLU A 6 24.25 15.54 -15.17
N ALA A 7 22.93 15.49 -14.97
CA ALA A 7 22.32 15.81 -13.70
C ALA A 7 22.71 14.72 -12.70
N ALA A 8 23.61 15.04 -11.78
CA ALA A 8 23.98 14.19 -10.66
C ALA A 8 22.72 13.92 -9.80
N TYR A 9 22.13 12.74 -9.97
CA TYR A 9 21.11 12.23 -9.07
C TYR A 9 21.76 11.97 -7.71
N THR A 10 21.57 12.88 -6.75
CA THR A 10 21.95 12.63 -5.36
C THR A 10 20.87 11.79 -4.68
N PRO A 11 21.17 10.56 -4.22
CA PRO A 11 20.19 9.78 -3.46
C PRO A 11 19.83 10.52 -2.15
N PRO A 12 18.57 10.42 -1.67
CA PRO A 12 18.16 11.08 -0.45
C PRO A 12 18.94 10.55 0.76
N PRO A 13 19.20 11.40 1.77
CA PRO A 13 20.01 11.01 2.93
C PRO A 13 19.36 9.84 3.67
N THR A 14 20.16 8.82 3.98
CA THR A 14 19.79 7.68 4.81
C THR A 14 19.35 8.17 6.19
N LYS A 15 18.04 8.28 6.39
CA LYS A 15 17.45 8.56 7.70
C LYS A 15 17.59 7.31 8.56
N LYS A 16 18.15 7.49 9.76
CA LYS A 16 18.39 6.42 10.74
C LYS A 16 17.11 5.61 11.00
N PRO A 17 17.19 4.28 11.17
CA PRO A 17 16.02 3.45 11.41
C PRO A 17 15.35 3.83 12.73
N ARG A 18 14.09 4.25 12.67
CA ARG A 18 13.26 4.41 13.87
C ARG A 18 12.67 3.05 14.19
N LYS A 19 13.03 2.47 15.34
CA LYS A 19 12.51 1.17 15.80
C LYS A 19 11.00 1.28 16.07
N ASN A 20 10.17 0.92 15.08
CA ASN A 20 8.73 1.18 15.04
C ASN A 20 7.85 -0.10 15.07
N ALA A 21 8.26 -1.13 15.81
CA ALA A 21 7.48 -2.36 15.95
C ALA A 21 6.04 -2.12 16.46
N ALA A 22 5.83 -1.05 17.24
CA ALA A 22 4.52 -0.67 17.77
C ALA A 22 3.56 -0.07 16.71
N GLU A 23 4.07 0.56 15.65
CA GLU A 23 3.22 1.13 14.58
C GLU A 23 2.77 0.04 13.59
N LYS A 24 3.65 -0.93 13.31
CA LYS A 24 3.35 -2.11 12.48
C LYS A 24 2.18 -2.95 13.03
N LEU A 25 1.95 -2.93 14.34
CA LEU A 25 0.83 -3.61 15.01
C LEU A 25 -0.51 -2.87 14.89
N LYS A 26 -0.51 -1.53 14.80
CA LYS A 26 -1.76 -0.74 14.75
C LYS A 26 -2.52 -0.87 13.43
N ILE A 27 -1.81 -1.10 12.32
CA ILE A 27 -2.44 -1.29 11.00
C ILE A 27 -3.33 -2.55 10.98
N ARG A 28 -3.10 -3.48 11.91
CA ARG A 28 -3.78 -4.78 11.99
C ARG A 28 -5.26 -4.69 12.33
N GLU A 29 -5.73 -3.59 12.92
CA GLU A 29 -7.09 -3.50 13.50
C GLU A 29 -8.20 -3.09 12.51
N VAL A 30 -7.88 -2.81 11.24
CA VAL A 30 -8.87 -2.20 10.32
C VAL A 30 -9.54 -3.20 9.35
N ILE A 31 -9.12 -4.46 9.31
CA ILE A 31 -9.63 -5.44 8.34
C ILE A 31 -10.60 -6.43 9.02
N ASP A 32 -11.89 -6.25 8.78
CA ASP A 32 -12.90 -7.28 9.05
C ASP A 32 -12.87 -8.32 7.91
N GLU A 33 -12.09 -9.38 8.13
CA GLU A 33 -11.80 -10.45 7.16
C GLU A 33 -13.09 -11.06 6.61
N GLY A 34 -14.04 -11.45 7.48
CA GLY A 34 -15.31 -12.06 7.07
C GLY A 34 -16.18 -11.16 6.19
N THR A 35 -16.18 -9.85 6.44
CA THR A 35 -16.88 -8.90 5.56
C THR A 35 -16.16 -8.73 4.23
N ARG A 36 -14.82 -8.69 4.23
CA ARG A 36 -14.01 -8.54 3.02
C ARG A 36 -14.19 -9.73 2.07
N GLU A 37 -14.16 -10.97 2.56
CA GLU A 37 -14.41 -12.15 1.71
C GLU A 37 -15.76 -12.10 1.03
N ARG A 38 -16.83 -11.75 1.78
CA ARG A 38 -18.17 -11.64 1.23
C ARG A 38 -18.23 -10.61 0.09
N LEU A 39 -17.65 -9.44 0.31
CA LEU A 39 -17.63 -8.37 -0.71
C LEU A 39 -16.85 -8.79 -1.95
N ILE A 40 -15.73 -9.51 -1.80
CA ILE A 40 -14.98 -10.06 -2.93
C ILE A 40 -15.84 -11.08 -3.71
N CYS A 41 -16.62 -11.92 -3.03
CA CYS A 41 -17.55 -12.83 -3.69
C CYS A 41 -18.62 -12.07 -4.50
N GLU A 42 -19.18 -10.99 -3.97
CA GLU A 42 -20.14 -10.12 -4.69
C GLU A 42 -19.50 -9.50 -5.95
N VAL A 43 -18.27 -9.00 -5.86
CA VAL A 43 -17.53 -8.46 -7.01
C VAL A 43 -17.31 -9.53 -8.08
N LYS A 44 -16.88 -10.74 -7.68
CA LYS A 44 -16.70 -11.88 -8.62
C LYS A 44 -17.99 -12.30 -9.30
N GLN A 45 -19.12 -12.21 -8.59
CA GLN A 45 -20.46 -12.48 -9.12
C GLN A 45 -21.04 -11.31 -9.91
N LYS A 46 -20.29 -10.20 -10.04
CA LYS A 46 -20.71 -8.96 -10.72
C LYS A 46 -21.96 -8.32 -10.09
N THR A 47 -22.22 -8.59 -8.82
CA THR A 47 -23.33 -7.99 -8.06
C THR A 47 -22.91 -6.71 -7.33
N ARG A 48 -21.61 -6.40 -7.32
CA ARG A 48 -21.02 -5.17 -6.77
C ARG A 48 -19.87 -4.68 -7.65
N ASN A 49 -19.73 -3.36 -7.82
CA ASN A 49 -18.55 -2.79 -8.46
C ASN A 49 -17.38 -2.74 -7.45
N ILE A 50 -16.17 -3.06 -7.93
CA ILE A 50 -14.94 -2.95 -7.14
C ILE A 50 -14.65 -1.50 -6.70
N ASP A 51 -15.19 -0.52 -7.42
CA ASP A 51 -15.09 0.91 -7.08
C ASP A 51 -16.04 1.34 -5.95
N ASP A 52 -16.94 0.47 -5.50
CA ASP A 52 -17.88 0.76 -4.39
C ASP A 52 -17.37 0.25 -3.03
N MET A 53 -16.15 -0.29 -2.98
CA MET A 53 -15.56 -0.81 -1.75
C MET A 53 -14.07 -0.50 -1.64
N CYS A 54 -13.60 -0.31 -0.41
CA CYS A 54 -12.18 -0.13 -0.14
C CYS A 54 -11.45 -1.45 -0.38
N ILE A 55 -10.60 -1.52 -1.40
CA ILE A 55 -9.87 -2.76 -1.73
C ILE A 55 -8.79 -3.11 -0.68
N SER A 56 -8.35 -2.12 0.10
CA SER A 56 -7.34 -2.27 1.15
C SER A 56 -7.92 -2.94 2.42
N CYS A 57 -9.13 -2.58 2.87
CA CYS A 57 -9.70 -3.07 4.13
C CYS A 57 -11.13 -3.65 4.06
N GLY A 58 -11.84 -3.49 2.95
CA GLY A 58 -13.23 -3.93 2.80
C GLY A 58 -14.30 -2.95 3.29
N SER A 59 -13.94 -1.75 3.75
CA SER A 59 -14.92 -0.72 4.13
C SER A 59 -15.74 -0.24 2.92
N LEU A 60 -17.04 -0.01 3.11
CA LEU A 60 -17.92 0.61 2.12
C LEU A 60 -17.89 2.16 2.18
N ASN A 61 -17.21 2.74 3.18
CA ASN A 61 -17.07 4.19 3.33
C ASN A 61 -15.92 4.72 2.47
N VAL A 62 -16.05 4.57 1.16
CA VAL A 62 -15.05 4.97 0.18
C VAL A 62 -15.04 6.49 -0.03
N SER A 63 -13.85 7.05 -0.31
CA SER A 63 -13.70 8.49 -0.52
C SER A 63 -12.89 8.85 -1.77
N ILE A 64 -11.98 7.98 -2.19
CA ILE A 64 -11.15 8.17 -3.39
C ILE A 64 -10.95 6.84 -4.12
N GLU A 65 -10.42 6.90 -5.34
CA GLU A 65 -9.90 5.74 -6.05
C GLU A 65 -8.55 5.30 -5.46
N HIS A 66 -8.26 3.99 -5.53
CA HIS A 66 -7.00 3.44 -5.03
C HIS A 66 -5.84 3.89 -5.95
N PRO A 67 -4.75 4.49 -5.42
CA PRO A 67 -3.75 5.16 -6.26
C PRO A 67 -3.03 4.27 -7.28
N LEU A 68 -2.93 2.96 -7.01
CA LEU A 68 -2.15 2.00 -7.81
C LEU A 68 -2.98 0.95 -8.58
N PHE A 69 -4.26 0.78 -8.26
CA PHE A 69 -5.08 -0.33 -8.77
C PHE A 69 -6.51 0.14 -9.03
N GLY A 70 -7.23 -0.53 -9.94
CA GLY A 70 -8.67 -0.31 -10.08
C GLY A 70 -9.42 -0.74 -8.82
N GLY A 71 -10.30 0.13 -8.32
CA GLY A 71 -11.02 -0.03 -7.06
C GLY A 71 -10.93 1.20 -6.17
N ALA A 72 -11.73 1.24 -5.12
CA ALA A 72 -11.79 2.39 -4.22
C ALA A 72 -10.96 2.23 -2.94
N MET A 73 -10.81 3.34 -2.22
CA MET A 73 -10.09 3.44 -0.96
C MET A 73 -10.87 4.34 0.02
N CYS A 74 -10.97 3.89 1.28
CA CYS A 74 -11.57 4.68 2.36
C CYS A 74 -10.57 5.68 2.95
N GLN A 75 -11.07 6.68 3.68
CA GLN A 75 -10.21 7.72 4.28
C GLN A 75 -9.17 7.15 5.27
N GLY A 76 -9.51 6.09 6.01
CA GLY A 76 -8.57 5.43 6.92
C GLY A 76 -7.38 4.82 6.18
N CYS A 77 -7.67 4.02 5.14
CA CYS A 77 -6.62 3.42 4.31
C CYS A 77 -5.82 4.46 3.52
N LYS A 78 -6.44 5.58 3.12
CA LYS A 78 -5.71 6.71 2.54
C LYS A 78 -4.66 7.26 3.49
N ASN A 79 -5.02 7.47 4.76
CA ASN A 79 -4.08 7.97 5.76
C ASN A 79 -2.93 6.96 5.98
N SER A 80 -3.26 5.66 6.13
CA SER A 80 -2.25 4.61 6.25
C SER A 80 -1.34 4.53 5.02
N PHE A 81 -1.90 4.68 3.81
CA PHE A 81 -1.12 4.69 2.57
C PHE A 81 -0.13 5.86 2.53
N LEU A 82 -0.58 7.07 2.89
CA LEU A 82 0.29 8.24 2.93
C LEU A 82 1.43 8.11 3.96
N GLU A 83 1.19 7.40 5.06
CA GLU A 83 2.20 7.14 6.08
C GLU A 83 3.16 6.02 5.68
N CYS A 84 2.68 4.97 5.00
CA CYS A 84 3.41 3.70 4.86
C CYS A 84 3.97 3.42 3.45
N ALA A 85 3.41 3.99 2.39
CA ALA A 85 3.72 3.59 1.01
C ALA A 85 5.19 3.80 0.59
N TYR A 86 5.92 4.66 1.31
CA TYR A 86 7.34 4.96 1.03
C TYR A 86 8.26 4.55 2.20
N GLN A 87 7.79 3.67 3.09
CA GLN A 87 8.63 3.06 4.11
C GLN A 87 9.30 1.81 3.54
N TYR A 88 10.62 1.72 3.73
CA TYR A 88 11.45 0.62 3.27
C TYR A 88 12.13 -0.03 4.47
N ASP A 89 12.26 -1.34 4.43
CA ASP A 89 13.04 -2.11 5.41
C ASP A 89 14.53 -2.09 5.02
N ASP A 90 15.39 -2.62 5.90
CA ASP A 90 16.85 -2.61 5.72
C ASP A 90 17.32 -3.47 4.52
N ASP A 91 16.43 -4.31 3.97
CA ASP A 91 16.66 -5.11 2.76
C ASP A 91 16.40 -4.34 1.46
N GLY A 92 15.91 -3.10 1.55
CA GLY A 92 15.63 -2.23 0.42
C GLY A 92 14.25 -2.45 -0.24
N TYR A 93 13.40 -3.34 0.29
CA TYR A 93 12.02 -3.52 -0.15
C TYR A 93 11.04 -2.69 0.69
N GLN A 94 9.86 -2.43 0.15
CA GLN A 94 8.79 -1.78 0.90
C GLN A 94 8.41 -2.59 2.15
N SER A 95 8.31 -1.90 3.30
CA SER A 95 8.01 -2.53 4.60
C SER A 95 6.60 -3.14 4.69
N TYR A 96 5.70 -2.74 3.79
CA TYR A 96 4.28 -3.08 3.83
C TYR A 96 3.74 -3.48 2.46
N CYS A 97 2.64 -4.22 2.47
CA CYS A 97 1.93 -4.57 1.24
C CYS A 97 1.49 -3.31 0.47
N THR A 98 1.84 -3.25 -0.81
CA THR A 98 1.54 -2.11 -1.71
C THR A 98 0.03 -1.80 -1.87
N ILE A 99 -0.86 -2.76 -1.56
CA ILE A 99 -2.32 -2.60 -1.66
C ILE A 99 -2.94 -2.13 -0.34
N CYS A 100 -2.60 -2.80 0.76
CA CYS A 100 -3.32 -2.61 2.03
C CYS A 100 -2.49 -1.96 3.13
N CYS A 101 -1.20 -1.72 2.88
CA CYS A 101 -0.23 -1.24 3.86
C CYS A 101 -0.13 -2.12 5.13
N ALA A 102 -0.65 -3.35 5.10
CA ALA A 102 -0.45 -4.33 6.16
C ALA A 102 0.93 -4.99 6.01
N GLY A 103 1.56 -5.38 7.13
CA GLY A 103 2.93 -5.89 7.14
C GLY A 103 3.13 -7.21 7.89
N ARG A 104 2.11 -8.06 8.01
CA ARG A 104 2.28 -9.36 8.71
C ARG A 104 3.18 -10.31 7.93
N GLU A 105 2.77 -10.63 6.72
CA GLU A 105 3.50 -11.45 5.76
C GLU A 105 3.31 -10.80 4.39
N VAL A 106 4.38 -10.65 3.64
CA VAL A 106 4.38 -9.98 2.33
C VAL A 106 5.15 -10.83 1.32
N LEU A 107 4.70 -10.80 0.07
CA LEU A 107 5.40 -11.42 -1.05
C LEU A 107 6.24 -10.34 -1.73
N MET A 108 7.55 -10.59 -1.89
CA MET A 108 8.47 -9.66 -2.53
C MET A 108 8.48 -9.86 -4.05
N CYS A 109 8.64 -8.77 -4.80
CA CYS A 109 8.78 -8.83 -6.26
C CYS A 109 10.16 -9.40 -6.63
N GLY A 110 10.21 -10.36 -7.57
CA GLY A 110 11.49 -10.94 -8.02
C GLY A 110 12.22 -10.13 -9.10
N ASN A 111 11.70 -8.96 -9.49
CA ASN A 111 12.34 -8.09 -10.47
C ASN A 111 13.39 -7.22 -9.77
N ASN A 112 14.64 -7.27 -10.23
CA ASN A 112 15.78 -6.55 -9.65
C ASN A 112 15.61 -5.02 -9.59
N ASN A 113 14.71 -4.44 -10.38
CA ASN A 113 14.44 -3.01 -10.41
C ASN A 113 13.12 -2.62 -9.69
N CYS A 114 12.53 -3.53 -8.90
CA CYS A 114 11.28 -3.30 -8.17
C CYS A 114 11.51 -3.50 -6.67
N CYS A 115 10.96 -2.61 -5.85
CA CYS A 115 11.05 -2.63 -4.39
C CYS A 115 9.69 -2.41 -3.73
#